data_AF-A0A371YXV3-F1
#
_entry.id   AF-A0A371YXV3-F1
#
_cell.length_a   1.000
_cell.length_b   1.000
_cell.length_c   1.000
_cell.angle_alpha   90.00
_cell.angle_beta   90.00
_cell.angle_gamma   90.00
#
_symmetry.space_group_name_H-M   'P 1'
#
loop_
_entity.id
_entity.type
_entity.pdbx_description
1 polymer ?
#
loop_
_entity_poly.entity_id
_entity_poly.type
_entity_poly.pdbx_seq_one_letter_code
_entity_poly.pdbx_strand_id
1 'polypeptide(L)'
;MRAADLYQSPWFRKARAYVEAQGAPWYVLSALHGLVVPDDVIAPYEQTLMTMLAADRRAWGERVVSQLVERGHSQSSPIILLAGARYRQPLASRLGPRAIVPMAGLGIGKQLAWLSDPARLTAPYDLPNGIRMGPDKKGLIPT
;
A
#
# COMPACT_ATOMS: atom_id res chain seq x y z
N MET A 1 -0.09 5.12 -19.69
CA MET A 1 0.13 3.69 -19.31
C MET A 1 -0.64 3.39 -18.04
N ARG A 2 -0.93 2.13 -17.70
CA ARG A 2 -1.59 1.83 -16.42
C ARG A 2 -0.66 2.19 -15.26
N ALA A 3 -1.22 2.65 -14.15
CA ALA A 3 -0.46 2.99 -12.95
C ALA A 3 0.38 1.82 -12.42
N ALA A 4 -0.16 0.60 -12.50
CA ALA A 4 0.53 -0.63 -12.13
C ALA A 4 1.75 -0.98 -13.00
N ASP A 5 1.85 -0.37 -14.20
CA ASP A 5 2.93 -0.61 -15.16
C ASP A 5 3.96 0.53 -15.14
N LEU A 6 3.67 1.65 -14.45
CA LEU A 6 4.57 2.81 -14.34
C LEU A 6 5.87 2.44 -13.63
N TYR A 7 5.81 1.63 -12.59
CA TYR A 7 6.97 1.21 -11.81
C TYR A 7 7.41 -0.21 -12.19
N GLN A 8 8.68 -0.36 -12.55
CA GLN A 8 9.20 -1.62 -13.11
C GLN A 8 10.37 -2.21 -12.31
N SER A 9 10.68 -1.67 -11.14
CA SER A 9 11.76 -2.20 -10.32
C SER A 9 11.48 -3.64 -9.90
N PRO A 10 12.51 -4.49 -9.71
CA PRO A 10 12.32 -5.87 -9.25
C PRO A 10 11.53 -5.96 -7.94
N TRP A 11 11.73 -4.99 -7.05
CA TRP A 11 11.00 -4.89 -5.79
C TRP A 11 9.50 -4.61 -6.03
N PHE A 12 9.18 -3.64 -6.89
CA PHE A 12 7.79 -3.29 -7.17
C PHE A 12 7.03 -4.44 -7.85
N ARG A 13 7.65 -5.11 -8.82
CA ARG A 13 7.04 -6.28 -9.48
C ARG A 13 6.69 -7.39 -8.47
N LYS A 14 7.56 -7.65 -7.50
CA LYS A 14 7.31 -8.65 -6.44
C LYS A 14 6.26 -8.18 -5.43
N ALA A 15 6.27 -6.91 -5.06
CA ALA A 15 5.23 -6.32 -4.21
C ALA A 15 3.84 -6.39 -4.87
N ARG A 16 3.76 -6.09 -6.16
CA ARG A 16 2.56 -6.23 -6.98
C ARG A 16 2.06 -7.67 -7.00
N ALA A 17 2.92 -8.63 -7.34
CA ALA A 17 2.54 -10.05 -7.34
C ALA A 17 2.02 -10.51 -5.97
N TYR A 18 2.66 -10.07 -4.88
CA TYR A 18 2.22 -10.37 -3.53
C TYR A 18 0.82 -9.82 -3.22
N VAL A 19 0.52 -8.55 -3.54
CA VAL A 19 -0.81 -7.97 -3.26
C VAL A 19 -1.91 -8.51 -4.17
N GLU A 20 -1.59 -8.80 -5.44
CA GLU A 20 -2.52 -9.44 -6.37
C GLU A 20 -2.91 -10.84 -5.88
N ALA A 21 -1.95 -11.60 -5.33
CA ALA A 21 -2.21 -12.91 -4.74
C ALA A 21 -3.10 -12.87 -3.48
N GLN A 22 -3.18 -11.74 -2.78
CA GLN A 22 -4.05 -11.61 -1.59
C GLN A 22 -5.54 -11.44 -1.97
N GLY A 23 -5.84 -11.02 -3.20
CA GLY A 23 -7.22 -10.73 -3.63
C GLY A 23 -7.87 -9.52 -2.94
N ALA A 24 -7.11 -8.74 -2.19
CA ALA A 24 -7.57 -7.52 -1.52
C ALA A 24 -7.43 -6.28 -2.45
N PRO A 25 -8.25 -5.23 -2.25
CA PRO A 25 -8.04 -3.96 -2.95
C PRO A 25 -6.64 -3.40 -2.69
N TRP A 26 -5.95 -2.99 -3.75
CA TRP A 26 -4.62 -2.40 -3.66
C TRP A 26 -4.51 -1.15 -4.53
N TYR A 27 -3.54 -0.30 -4.19
CA TYR A 27 -3.32 0.99 -4.82
C TYR A 27 -1.84 1.25 -5.04
N VAL A 28 -1.53 2.05 -6.05
CA VAL A 28 -0.18 2.60 -6.26
C VAL A 28 -0.05 3.90 -5.48
N LEU A 29 1.00 4.01 -4.66
CA LEU A 29 1.38 5.28 -4.03
C LEU A 29 2.13 6.14 -5.04
N SER A 30 1.50 7.23 -5.45
CA SER A 30 2.01 8.24 -6.36
C SER A 30 2.39 9.51 -5.62
N ALA A 31 3.59 10.04 -5.87
CA ALA A 31 3.99 11.33 -5.33
C ALA A 31 3.07 12.47 -5.79
N LEU A 32 2.66 12.44 -7.07
CA LEU A 32 1.80 13.45 -7.68
C LEU A 32 0.34 13.25 -7.28
N HIS A 33 -0.19 12.03 -7.44
CA HIS A 33 -1.63 11.76 -7.35
C HIS A 33 -2.09 11.23 -5.97
N GLY A 34 -1.18 10.82 -5.10
CA GLY A 34 -1.53 10.17 -3.82
C GLY A 34 -1.79 8.68 -4.02
N LEU A 35 -3.05 8.27 -4.05
CA LEU A 35 -3.49 6.89 -4.33
C LEU A 35 -4.11 6.78 -5.71
N VAL A 36 -3.57 5.84 -6.49
CA VAL A 36 -4.02 5.57 -7.86
C VAL A 36 -4.46 4.10 -7.95
N VAL A 37 -5.56 3.84 -8.67
CA VAL A 37 -6.01 2.47 -8.93
C VAL A 37 -5.05 1.83 -9.93
N PRO A 38 -4.70 0.54 -9.78
CA PRO A 38 -3.78 -0.16 -10.67
C PRO A 38 -4.04 0.02 -12.16
N ASP A 39 -5.32 0.02 -12.56
CA ASP A 39 -5.74 0.11 -13.96
C ASP A 39 -5.96 1.54 -14.47
N ASP A 40 -5.83 2.57 -13.61
CA ASP A 40 -5.93 3.96 -14.04
C ASP A 40 -4.83 4.27 -15.06
N VAL A 41 -5.20 4.89 -16.18
CA VAL A 41 -4.25 5.36 -17.19
C VAL A 41 -3.70 6.71 -16.77
N ILE A 42 -2.40 6.76 -16.48
CA ILE A 42 -1.70 7.98 -16.09
C ILE A 42 -0.53 8.28 -17.05
N ALA A 43 -0.20 9.56 -17.16
CA ALA A 43 0.99 10.02 -17.87
C ALA A 43 2.25 9.76 -17.02
N PRO A 44 3.41 9.47 -17.63
CA PRO A 44 4.69 9.45 -16.91
C PRO A 44 4.97 10.79 -16.24
N TYR A 45 5.58 10.76 -15.05
CA TYR A 45 5.95 11.96 -14.30
C TYR A 45 7.19 11.72 -13.44
N GLU A 46 7.95 12.79 -13.18
CA GLU A 46 9.17 12.79 -12.39
C GLU A 46 8.96 13.56 -11.07
N GLN A 47 8.07 13.04 -10.21
CA GLN A 47 7.84 13.61 -8.89
C GLN A 47 8.15 12.58 -7.82
N THR A 48 8.79 13.04 -6.74
CA THR A 48 9.21 12.19 -5.64
C THR A 48 9.02 12.90 -4.31
N LEU A 49 8.65 12.14 -3.27
CA LEU A 49 8.61 12.64 -1.90
C LEU A 49 10.00 12.95 -1.34
N MET A 50 11.07 12.48 -1.99
CA MET A 50 12.45 12.64 -1.51
C MET A 50 12.89 14.09 -1.44
N THR A 51 12.40 14.94 -2.35
CA THR A 51 12.75 16.36 -2.46
C THR A 51 11.72 17.30 -1.84
N MET A 52 10.56 16.79 -1.44
CA MET A 52 9.51 17.58 -0.79
C MET A 52 9.93 18.07 0.59
N LEU A 53 9.45 19.25 0.99
CA LEU A 53 9.61 19.73 2.36
C LEU A 53 8.80 18.86 3.34
N ALA A 54 9.12 18.95 4.63
CA ALA A 54 8.42 18.18 5.65
C ALA A 54 6.91 18.51 5.73
N ALA A 55 6.55 19.78 5.51
CA ALA A 55 5.16 20.22 5.47
C ALA A 55 4.42 19.62 4.27
N ASP A 56 5.00 19.67 3.07
CA ASP A 56 4.40 19.11 1.85
C ASP A 56 4.21 17.59 1.94
N ARG A 57 5.18 16.88 2.53
CA ARG A 57 5.03 15.44 2.77
C ARG A 57 3.90 15.13 3.74
N ARG A 58 3.69 15.98 4.76
CA ARG A 58 2.59 15.82 5.72
C ARG A 58 1.25 16.04 5.02
N ALA A 59 1.11 17.12 4.24
CA ALA A 59 -0.08 17.40 3.45
C ALA A 59 -0.36 16.30 2.42
N TRP A 60 0.68 15.75 1.77
CA TRP A 60 0.57 14.59 0.90
C TRP A 60 0.00 13.37 1.65
N GLY A 61 0.49 13.12 2.87
CA GLY A 61 0.01 12.01 3.71
C GLY A 61 -1.44 12.18 4.13
N GLU A 62 -1.85 13.40 4.50
CA GLU A 62 -3.26 13.73 4.79
C GLU A 62 -4.16 13.47 3.59
N ARG A 63 -3.77 13.94 2.40
CA ARG A 63 -4.50 13.70 1.17
C ARG A 63 -4.66 12.20 0.88
N VAL A 64 -3.61 11.41 1.05
CA VAL A 64 -3.66 9.95 0.85
C VAL A 64 -4.61 9.28 1.83
N VAL A 65 -4.61 9.68 3.11
CA VAL A 65 -5.54 9.11 4.09
C VAL A 65 -6.99 9.51 3.78
N SER A 66 -7.25 10.75 3.35
CA SER A 66 -8.57 11.14 2.88
C SER A 66 -9.04 10.29 1.69
N GLN A 67 -8.17 10.04 0.71
CA GLN A 67 -8.47 9.17 -0.43
C GLN A 67 -8.80 7.72 -0.01
N LEU A 68 -8.17 7.19 1.05
CA LEU A 68 -8.57 5.88 1.60
C LEU A 68 -10.01 5.91 2.12
N VAL A 69 -10.35 6.94 2.90
CA VAL A 69 -11.69 7.12 3.49
C VAL A 69 -12.75 7.29 2.41
N GLU A 70 -12.50 8.13 1.40
CA GLU A 70 -13.39 8.33 0.24
C GLU A 70 -13.67 7.03 -0.52
N ARG A 71 -12.70 6.11 -0.54
CA ARG A 71 -12.82 4.79 -1.17
C ARG A 71 -13.42 3.72 -0.25
N GLY A 72 -13.96 4.13 0.91
CA GLY A 72 -14.67 3.24 1.84
C GLY A 72 -13.79 2.45 2.80
N HIS A 73 -12.49 2.73 2.88
CA HIS A 73 -11.61 2.07 3.85
C HIS A 73 -11.85 2.65 5.24
N SER A 74 -12.65 1.93 6.04
CA SER A 74 -13.12 2.37 7.36
C SER A 74 -11.97 2.74 8.29
N GLN A 75 -12.27 3.50 9.37
CA GLN A 75 -11.25 3.85 10.37
C GLN A 75 -10.70 2.67 11.18
N SER A 76 -11.29 1.47 11.08
CA SER A 76 -10.80 0.26 11.77
C SER A 76 -10.09 -0.73 10.86
N SER A 77 -10.21 -0.58 9.53
CA SER A 77 -9.58 -1.50 8.58
C SER A 77 -8.05 -1.32 8.61
N PRO A 78 -7.27 -2.39 8.82
CA PRO A 78 -5.82 -2.29 8.78
C PRO A 78 -5.35 -2.09 7.33
N ILE A 79 -4.25 -1.36 7.19
CA ILE A 79 -3.68 -0.93 5.91
C ILE A 79 -2.25 -1.43 5.84
N ILE A 80 -1.97 -2.30 4.87
CA ILE A 80 -0.63 -2.81 4.61
C ILE A 80 0.12 -1.78 3.77
N LEU A 81 1.24 -1.29 4.29
CA LEU A 81 2.08 -0.32 3.60
C LEU A 81 3.32 -1.01 3.01
N LEU A 82 3.24 -1.34 1.72
CA LEU A 82 4.37 -1.81 0.94
C LEU A 82 5.03 -0.62 0.23
N ALA A 83 5.84 0.14 0.97
CA ALA A 83 6.59 1.25 0.41
C ALA A 83 7.87 1.56 1.20
N GLY A 84 8.76 2.35 0.60
CA GLY A 84 9.92 2.90 1.29
C GLY A 84 9.54 3.80 2.47
N ALA A 85 10.43 3.95 3.46
CA ALA A 85 10.16 4.68 4.70
C ALA A 85 9.64 6.10 4.47
N ARG A 86 10.15 6.80 3.45
CA ARG A 86 9.75 8.16 3.07
C ARG A 86 8.29 8.29 2.64
N TYR A 87 7.74 7.25 2.02
CA TYR A 87 6.31 7.17 1.68
C TYR A 87 5.47 6.68 2.87
N ARG A 88 6.03 5.79 3.70
CA ARG A 88 5.30 5.24 4.86
C ARG A 88 5.13 6.23 6.00
N GLN A 89 6.15 7.02 6.31
CA GLN A 89 6.16 7.86 7.51
C GLN A 89 5.00 8.87 7.57
N PRO A 90 4.65 9.59 6.49
CA PRO A 90 3.50 10.51 6.51
C PRO A 90 2.14 9.80 6.67
N LEU A 91 2.06 8.51 6.31
CA LEU A 91 0.85 7.71 6.44
C LEU A 91 0.75 7.07 7.81
N ALA A 92 1.85 6.51 8.32
CA ALA A 92 1.92 5.85 9.61
C ALA A 92 1.53 6.78 10.77
N SER A 93 1.91 8.06 10.70
CA SER A 93 1.52 9.06 11.71
C SER A 93 0.00 9.31 11.77
N ARG A 94 -0.73 9.06 10.68
CA ARG A 94 -2.17 9.28 10.56
C ARG A 94 -2.97 8.00 10.75
N LEU A 95 -2.47 6.89 10.23
CA LEU A 95 -3.10 5.57 10.33
C LEU A 95 -2.87 4.91 11.69
N GLY A 96 -1.82 5.30 12.42
CA GLY A 96 -1.52 4.78 13.75
C GLY A 96 -1.41 3.25 13.75
N PRO A 97 -2.09 2.55 14.67
CA PRO A 97 -2.07 1.09 14.77
C PRO A 97 -2.53 0.35 13.51
N ARG A 98 -3.25 1.01 12.62
CA ARG A 98 -3.74 0.41 11.37
C ARG A 98 -2.62 0.20 10.36
N ALA A 99 -1.52 0.95 10.45
CA ALA A 99 -0.42 0.86 9.50
C ALA A 99 0.42 -0.39 9.77
N ILE A 100 0.20 -1.43 8.97
CA ILE A 100 0.99 -2.66 9.03
C ILE A 100 2.15 -2.54 8.04
N VAL A 101 3.37 -2.77 8.52
CA VAL A 101 4.58 -2.79 7.68
C VAL A 101 5.24 -4.16 7.81
N PRO A 102 4.82 -5.15 6.99
CA PRO A 102 5.24 -6.56 7.12
C PRO A 102 6.76 -6.77 7.15
N MET A 103 7.49 -5.89 6.46
CA MET A 103 8.93 -5.98 6.24
C MET A 103 9.72 -4.89 6.97
N ALA A 104 9.17 -4.31 8.04
CA ALA A 104 9.87 -3.29 8.83
C ALA A 104 11.22 -3.84 9.33
N GLY A 105 12.29 -3.05 9.18
CA GLY A 105 13.65 -3.42 9.60
C GLY A 105 14.37 -4.41 8.68
N LEU A 106 13.71 -4.98 7.66
CA LEU A 106 14.37 -5.88 6.71
C LEU A 106 15.18 -5.08 5.67
N GLY A 107 16.43 -5.49 5.42
CA GLY A 107 17.21 -5.01 4.27
C GLY A 107 16.63 -5.49 2.94
N ILE A 108 16.99 -4.84 1.83
CA ILE A 108 16.34 -5.04 0.52
C ILE A 108 16.34 -6.50 0.06
N GLY A 109 17.43 -7.25 0.25
CA GLY A 109 17.50 -8.67 -0.10
C GLY A 109 16.51 -9.54 0.68
N LYS A 110 16.37 -9.29 1.99
CA LYS A 110 15.38 -9.98 2.85
C LYS A 110 13.95 -9.62 2.46
N GLN A 111 13.69 -8.37 2.04
CA GLN A 111 12.38 -7.97 1.52
C GLN A 111 12.04 -8.71 0.22
N LEU A 112 12.98 -8.80 -0.71
CA LEU A 112 12.79 -9.52 -1.96
C LEU A 112 12.52 -11.01 -1.72
N ALA A 113 13.24 -11.64 -0.80
CA ALA A 113 13.00 -13.01 -0.38
C ALA A 113 11.61 -13.17 0.24
N TRP A 114 11.24 -12.27 1.15
CA TRP A 114 9.94 -12.27 1.82
C TRP A 114 8.76 -12.17 0.83
N LEU A 115 8.86 -11.28 -0.15
CA LEU A 115 7.86 -11.06 -1.20
C LEU A 115 7.76 -12.21 -2.22
N SER A 116 8.78 -13.05 -2.31
CA SER A 116 8.83 -14.16 -3.29
C SER A 116 8.52 -15.51 -2.67
N ASP A 117 8.22 -15.55 -1.37
CA ASP A 117 7.93 -16.77 -0.65
C ASP A 117 6.63 -17.41 -1.17
N PRO A 118 6.68 -18.62 -1.75
CA PRO A 118 5.50 -19.27 -2.32
C PRO A 118 4.34 -19.38 -1.32
N ALA A 119 4.63 -19.61 -0.04
CA ALA A 119 3.59 -19.74 0.98
C ALA A 119 2.72 -18.48 1.08
N ARG A 120 3.30 -17.29 0.85
CA ARG A 120 2.59 -16.00 0.89
C ARG A 120 1.88 -15.66 -0.42
N LEU A 121 2.25 -16.32 -1.51
CA LEU A 121 1.61 -16.16 -2.83
C LEU A 121 0.43 -17.12 -3.02
N THR A 122 0.31 -18.15 -2.19
CA THR A 122 -0.75 -19.15 -2.28
C THR A 122 -1.77 -19.09 -1.15
N ALA A 123 -1.50 -18.35 -0.07
CA ALA A 123 -2.40 -18.20 1.08
C ALA A 123 -2.93 -16.75 1.18
N PRO A 124 -4.18 -16.49 0.77
CA PRO A 124 -4.77 -15.16 0.96
C PRO A 124 -4.94 -14.88 2.46
N TYR A 125 -4.61 -13.65 2.86
CA TYR A 125 -4.80 -13.11 4.21
C TYR A 125 -3.84 -13.60 5.31
N ASP A 126 -2.76 -14.28 4.96
CA ASP A 126 -1.71 -14.66 5.92
C ASP A 126 -0.67 -13.54 6.05
N LEU A 127 -0.99 -12.54 6.89
CA LEU A 127 -0.05 -11.48 7.22
C LEU A 127 0.95 -11.98 8.28
N PRO A 128 2.20 -11.49 8.25
CA PRO A 128 3.15 -11.84 9.28
C PRO A 128 2.62 -11.38 10.65
N ASN A 129 2.88 -12.19 11.67
CA ASN A 129 2.36 -12.10 13.04
C ASN A 129 0.92 -12.62 13.26
N GLY A 130 0.38 -13.44 12.36
CA GLY A 130 -0.90 -14.14 12.57
C GLY A 130 -2.13 -13.23 12.47
N ILE A 131 -1.97 -12.03 11.90
CA ILE A 131 -3.09 -11.12 11.63
C ILE A 131 -3.84 -11.67 10.40
N ARG A 132 -5.02 -12.24 10.63
CA ARG A 132 -5.92 -12.66 9.54
C ARG A 132 -6.82 -11.50 9.17
N MET A 133 -6.70 -11.03 7.94
CA MET A 133 -7.69 -10.14 7.36
C MET A 133 -8.96 -10.97 7.05
N GLY A 134 -10.05 -10.66 7.75
CA GLY A 134 -11.35 -11.23 7.40
C GLY A 134 -11.82 -10.68 6.04
N PRO A 135 -12.65 -11.42 5.28
CA PRO A 135 -13.29 -10.84 4.11
C PRO A 135 -14.03 -9.59 4.55
N ASP A 136 -13.77 -8.46 3.87
CA ASP A 136 -14.54 -7.23 4.06
C ASP A 136 -16.02 -7.60 3.92
N LYS A 137 -16.72 -7.69 5.04
CA LYS A 137 -18.17 -7.82 5.04
C LYS A 137 -18.66 -6.49 4.49
N LYS A 138 -18.89 -6.42 3.18
CA LYS A 138 -19.74 -5.39 2.60
C LYS A 138 -20.96 -5.30 3.49
N GLY A 139 -21.10 -4.15 4.17
CA GLY A 139 -22.18 -3.91 5.10
C GLY A 139 -23.51 -4.08 4.37
N LEU A 140 -24.09 -5.26 4.49
CA LEU A 140 -25.50 -5.47 4.28
C LEU A 140 -26.16 -4.97 5.55
N ILE A 141 -26.80 -3.82 5.47
CA ILE A 141 -27.69 -3.30 6.51
C ILE A 141 -28.89 -4.28 6.53
N PRO A 142 -29.18 -4.99 7.63
CA PRO A 142 -30.45 -5.70 7.74
C PRO A 142 -31.57 -4.67 7.90
N THR A 143 -32.66 -4.97 7.20
CA THR A 143 -33.93 -4.24 7.09
C THR A 143 -34.48 -3.69 8.41
#